data_AF-A0A9W6I7Y7-F1
#
_entry.id   AF-A0A9W6I7Y7-F1
#
_cell.length_a   1.000
_cell.length_b   1.000
_cell.length_c   1.000
_cell.angle_alpha   90.00
_cell.angle_beta   90.00
_cell.angle_gamma   90.00
#
_symmetry.space_group_name_H-M   'P 1'
#
loop_
_entity.id
_entity.type
_entity.pdbx_description
1 polymer ?
#
loop_
_entity_poly.entity_id
_entity_poly.type
_entity_poly.pdbx_seq_one_letter_code
_entity_poly.pdbx_strand_id
1 'polypeptide(L)'
;MRPLPRRIPALAASALAAVLLTAGCSELQQVSDGVDKAQQCLQAAGIVTDTVKKVTGLVDDPAAMDKALNDGATKLGELADKASNTTLKEAADGIAANLEKLNVTDANSAVDALQKLGNDSVKWVETLTGACA
;
A
#
# COMPACT_ATOMS: atom_id res chain seq x y z
N MET A 1 50.01 -18.05 14.87
CA MET A 1 49.44 -16.71 14.55
C MET A 1 48.10 -16.93 13.87
N ARG A 2 46.99 -16.40 14.42
CA ARG A 2 45.63 -16.51 13.87
C ARG A 2 45.30 -15.26 13.03
N PRO A 3 44.70 -15.39 11.85
CA PRO A 3 43.89 -14.34 11.26
C PRO A 3 42.40 -14.66 11.49
N LEU A 4 41.69 -13.76 12.17
CA LEU A 4 40.23 -13.68 12.15
C LEU A 4 39.82 -12.80 10.96
N PRO A 5 38.84 -13.18 10.13
CA PRO A 5 38.11 -12.22 9.34
C PRO A 5 36.63 -12.17 9.78
N ARG A 6 36.32 -11.04 10.41
CA ARG A 6 35.20 -10.14 10.10
C ARG A 6 33.81 -10.79 9.97
N ARG A 7 33.02 -10.66 11.03
CA ARG A 7 31.55 -10.73 10.98
C ARG A 7 31.03 -9.69 9.97
N ILE A 8 30.37 -10.15 8.93
CA ILE A 8 29.47 -9.34 8.10
C ILE A 8 28.07 -9.81 8.49
N PRO A 9 27.22 -8.99 9.12
CA PRO A 9 25.82 -9.36 9.29
C PRO A 9 25.20 -9.34 7.89
N ALA A 10 24.95 -10.53 7.35
CA ALA A 10 24.12 -10.68 6.17
C ALA A 10 22.74 -10.13 6.50
N LEU A 11 22.48 -8.95 5.94
CA LEU A 11 21.19 -8.37 5.59
C LEU A 11 20.00 -9.30 5.90
N ALA A 12 19.36 -9.03 7.03
CA ALA A 12 18.01 -9.49 7.32
C ALA A 12 17.04 -8.75 6.36
N ALA A 13 16.92 -9.23 5.12
CA ALA A 13 16.06 -8.67 4.08
C ALA A 13 14.83 -9.55 3.80
N SER A 14 14.43 -10.44 4.70
CA SER A 14 13.41 -11.46 4.38
C SER A 14 12.43 -11.73 5.52
N ALA A 15 11.89 -10.69 6.16
CA ALA A 15 10.89 -10.85 7.23
C ALA A 15 9.55 -10.10 7.00
N LEU A 16 9.39 -9.33 5.93
CA LEU A 16 8.18 -8.50 5.73
C LEU A 16 7.09 -9.16 4.87
N ALA A 17 7.28 -10.38 4.37
CA ALA A 17 6.33 -11.00 3.45
C ALA A 17 5.21 -11.83 4.10
N ALA A 18 5.20 -12.02 5.43
CA ALA A 18 4.33 -13.00 6.09
C ALA A 18 3.14 -12.43 6.89
N VAL A 19 3.01 -11.10 7.03
CA VAL A 19 1.99 -10.51 7.92
C VAL A 19 0.66 -10.18 7.22
N LEU A 20 0.62 -10.16 5.88
CA LEU A 20 -0.56 -9.72 5.12
C LEU A 20 -1.59 -10.84 4.81
N LEU A 21 -1.34 -12.09 5.19
CA LEU A 21 -2.18 -13.23 4.79
C LEU A 21 -3.11 -13.78 5.88
N THR A 22 -3.05 -13.27 7.11
CA THR A 22 -3.83 -13.83 8.24
C THR A 22 -4.78 -12.85 8.92
N ALA A 23 -4.81 -11.58 8.51
CA ALA A 23 -5.77 -10.61 9.02
C ALA A 23 -6.92 -10.43 8.01
N GLY A 24 -8.02 -11.14 8.20
CA GLY A 24 -9.35 -10.59 7.87
C GLY A 24 -10.18 -11.21 6.75
N CYS A 25 -10.12 -12.53 6.47
CA CYS A 25 -10.98 -13.13 5.42
C CYS A 25 -11.63 -14.48 5.80
N SER A 26 -11.98 -14.72 7.07
CA SER A 26 -12.68 -15.97 7.45
C SER A 26 -14.10 -15.80 7.95
N GLU A 27 -14.62 -14.57 8.06
CA GLU A 27 -15.92 -14.32 8.72
C GLU A 27 -16.97 -13.63 7.81
N LEU A 28 -16.67 -13.39 6.53
CA LEU A 28 -17.58 -12.70 5.60
C LEU A 28 -18.62 -13.64 4.96
N GLN A 29 -19.13 -14.59 5.76
CA GLN A 29 -20.35 -15.31 5.43
C GLN A 29 -21.51 -14.60 6.12
N GLN A 30 -22.12 -13.64 5.43
CA GLN A 30 -23.59 -13.49 5.27
C GLN A 30 -23.97 -12.07 4.83
N VAL A 31 -25.04 -11.99 4.02
CA VAL A 31 -25.71 -10.80 3.45
C VAL A 31 -25.08 -10.28 2.14
N SER A 32 -25.87 -10.29 1.06
CA SER A 32 -25.43 -10.02 -0.32
C SER A 32 -24.82 -8.63 -0.54
N ASP A 33 -25.17 -7.60 0.24
CA ASP A 33 -24.49 -6.29 0.25
C ASP A 33 -23.07 -6.34 0.85
N GLY A 34 -22.80 -7.31 1.72
CA GLY A 34 -21.48 -7.52 2.31
C GLY A 34 -20.45 -8.06 1.32
N VAL A 35 -20.90 -8.75 0.26
CA VAL A 35 -20.01 -9.28 -0.78
C VAL A 35 -19.43 -8.15 -1.63
N ASP A 36 -20.24 -7.18 -2.05
CA ASP A 36 -19.76 -6.01 -2.79
C ASP A 36 -18.83 -5.14 -1.93
N LYS A 37 -19.17 -4.91 -0.66
CA LYS A 37 -18.30 -4.19 0.29
C LYS A 37 -16.96 -4.91 0.45
N ALA A 38 -16.98 -6.22 0.72
CA ALA A 38 -15.78 -7.04 0.86
C ALA A 38 -14.91 -7.03 -0.40
N GLN A 39 -15.52 -7.13 -1.58
CA GLN A 39 -14.80 -7.12 -2.84
C GLN A 39 -14.16 -5.75 -3.13
N GLN A 40 -14.86 -4.65 -2.81
CA GLN A 40 -14.32 -3.30 -2.92
C GLN A 40 -13.17 -3.08 -1.94
N CYS A 41 -13.28 -3.59 -0.72
CA CYS A 41 -12.23 -3.58 0.28
C CYS A 41 -10.96 -4.33 -0.15
N LEU A 42 -11.13 -5.53 -0.70
CA LEU A 42 -10.03 -6.31 -1.28
C LEU A 42 -9.40 -5.58 -2.47
N GLN A 43 -10.21 -4.92 -3.30
CA GLN A 43 -9.71 -4.06 -4.37
C GLN A 43 -8.90 -2.89 -3.83
N ALA A 44 -9.37 -2.19 -2.81
CA ALA A 44 -8.65 -1.06 -2.20
C ALA A 44 -7.29 -1.49 -1.67
N ALA A 45 -7.27 -2.56 -0.86
CA ALA A 45 -6.03 -3.11 -0.30
C ALA A 45 -5.09 -3.63 -1.40
N GLY A 46 -5.65 -4.22 -2.46
CA GLY A 46 -4.94 -4.64 -3.66
C GLY A 46 -4.28 -3.46 -4.39
N ILE A 47 -5.00 -2.36 -4.59
CA ILE A 47 -4.46 -1.15 -5.25
C ILE A 47 -3.30 -0.58 -4.44
N VAL A 48 -3.43 -0.46 -3.11
CA VAL A 48 -2.34 0.02 -2.24
C VAL A 48 -1.13 -0.90 -2.36
N THR A 49 -1.33 -2.21 -2.25
CA THR A 49 -0.25 -3.20 -2.33
C THR A 49 0.45 -3.18 -3.69
N ASP A 50 -0.31 -3.09 -4.78
CA ASP A 50 0.22 -3.02 -6.14
C ASP A 50 0.98 -1.71 -6.39
N THR A 51 0.50 -0.60 -5.83
CA THR A 51 1.18 0.70 -5.90
C THR A 51 2.53 0.62 -5.21
N VAL A 52 2.58 0.09 -3.97
CA VAL A 52 3.82 -0.14 -3.22
C VAL A 52 4.78 -1.03 -4.01
N LYS A 53 4.32 -2.18 -4.52
CA LYS A 53 5.16 -3.09 -5.32
C LYS A 53 5.75 -2.40 -6.55
N LYS A 54 4.93 -1.63 -7.28
CA LYS A 54 5.41 -0.90 -8.47
C LYS A 54 6.47 0.11 -8.11
N VAL A 55 6.23 0.98 -7.13
CA VAL A 55 7.19 2.04 -6.81
C VAL A 55 8.51 1.51 -6.25
N THR A 56 8.51 0.37 -5.55
CA THR A 56 9.75 -0.20 -4.98
C THR A 56 10.78 -0.58 -6.04
N GLY A 57 10.34 -0.85 -7.28
CA GLY A 57 11.22 -1.10 -8.41
C GLY A 57 11.64 0.14 -9.21
N LEU A 58 11.19 1.34 -8.81
CA LEU A 58 11.31 2.59 -9.59
C LEU A 58 12.17 3.65 -8.89
N VAL A 59 13.00 3.28 -7.90
CA VAL A 59 13.83 4.23 -7.14
C VAL A 59 14.80 5.03 -8.03
N ASP A 60 15.26 4.43 -9.13
CA ASP A 60 16.15 5.05 -10.11
C ASP A 60 15.40 5.82 -11.22
N ASP A 61 14.06 5.78 -11.22
CA ASP A 61 13.20 6.47 -12.19
C ASP A 61 12.10 7.29 -11.46
N PRO A 62 12.44 8.50 -11.00
CA PRO A 62 11.51 9.39 -10.28
C PRO A 62 10.23 9.68 -11.05
N ALA A 63 10.31 9.83 -12.38
CA ALA A 63 9.15 10.12 -13.22
C ALA A 63 8.20 8.92 -13.31
N ALA A 64 8.75 7.70 -13.45
CA ALA A 64 7.95 6.49 -13.41
C ALA A 64 7.35 6.25 -12.02
N MET A 65 8.09 6.56 -10.95
CA MET A 65 7.59 6.45 -9.58
C MET A 65 6.42 7.40 -9.33
N ASP A 66 6.57 8.68 -9.69
CA ASP A 66 5.52 9.69 -9.56
C ASP A 66 4.26 9.26 -10.32
N LYS A 67 4.43 8.77 -11.55
CA LYS A 67 3.33 8.21 -12.33
C LYS A 67 2.67 7.01 -11.63
N ALA A 68 3.44 6.08 -11.08
CA ALA A 68 2.90 4.91 -10.40
C ALA A 68 2.10 5.30 -9.13
N LEU A 69 2.55 6.32 -8.40
CA LEU A 69 1.83 6.89 -7.25
C LEU A 69 0.51 7.53 -7.69
N ASN A 70 0.54 8.37 -8.72
CA ASN A 70 -0.65 9.02 -9.28
C ASN A 70 -1.65 8.01 -9.89
N ASP A 71 -1.16 6.96 -10.56
CA ASP A 71 -1.99 5.86 -11.06
C ASP A 71 -2.67 5.11 -9.90
N GLY A 72 -1.94 4.90 -8.79
CA GLY A 72 -2.49 4.31 -7.56
C GLY A 72 -3.57 5.18 -6.93
N ALA A 73 -3.31 6.48 -6.82
CA ALA A 73 -4.27 7.46 -6.31
C ALA A 73 -5.54 7.51 -7.15
N THR A 74 -5.39 7.58 -8.48
CA THR A 74 -6.51 7.59 -9.43
C THR A 74 -7.40 6.35 -9.25
N LYS A 75 -6.80 5.16 -9.14
CA LYS A 75 -7.57 3.92 -8.94
C LYS A 75 -8.29 3.88 -7.61
N LEU A 76 -7.69 4.40 -6.54
CA LEU A 76 -8.35 4.51 -5.24
C LEU A 76 -9.51 5.51 -5.29
N GLY A 77 -9.34 6.66 -5.97
CA GLY A 77 -10.44 7.62 -6.17
C GLY A 77 -11.57 7.03 -7.01
N GLU A 78 -11.27 6.33 -8.11
CA GLU A 78 -12.30 5.62 -8.89
C GLU A 78 -13.03 4.56 -8.08
N LEU A 79 -12.32 3.84 -7.21
CA LEU A 79 -12.94 2.89 -6.30
C LEU A 79 -13.82 3.61 -5.27
N ALA A 80 -13.35 4.72 -4.73
CA ALA A 80 -14.08 5.54 -3.77
C ALA A 80 -15.38 6.10 -4.37
N ASP A 81 -15.36 6.53 -5.64
CA ASP A 81 -16.55 6.99 -6.37
C ASP A 81 -17.54 5.88 -6.69
N LYS A 82 -17.04 4.65 -6.90
CA LYS A 82 -17.88 3.46 -7.10
C LYS A 82 -18.33 2.84 -5.78
N ALA A 83 -17.71 3.20 -4.66
CA ALA A 83 -18.02 2.64 -3.36
C ALA A 83 -19.37 3.14 -2.87
N SER A 84 -20.30 2.21 -2.64
CA SER A 84 -21.61 2.54 -2.06
C SER A 84 -21.52 2.83 -0.55
N ASN A 85 -20.39 2.50 0.08
CA ASN A 85 -20.12 2.77 1.49
C ASN A 85 -19.31 4.05 1.65
N THR A 86 -19.86 5.02 2.39
CA THR A 86 -19.22 6.33 2.61
C THR A 86 -17.90 6.23 3.38
N THR A 87 -17.78 5.32 4.34
CA THR A 87 -16.55 5.13 5.11
C THR A 87 -15.43 4.56 4.24
N LEU A 88 -15.74 3.61 3.35
CA LEU A 88 -14.78 3.10 2.37
C LEU A 88 -14.40 4.18 1.36
N LYS A 89 -15.37 4.98 0.90
CA LYS A 89 -15.12 6.13 0.03
C LYS A 89 -14.14 7.10 0.69
N GLU A 90 -14.42 7.55 1.91
CA GLU A 90 -13.56 8.48 2.66
C GLU A 90 -12.16 7.91 2.91
N ALA A 91 -12.07 6.63 3.26
CA ALA A 91 -10.80 5.94 3.45
C ALA A 91 -9.98 5.91 2.14
N ALA A 92 -10.59 5.47 1.03
CA ALA A 92 -9.92 5.37 -0.25
C ALA A 92 -9.53 6.76 -0.82
N ASP A 93 -10.41 7.76 -0.73
CA ASP A 93 -10.13 9.16 -1.12
C ASP A 93 -8.99 9.75 -0.27
N GLY A 94 -8.99 9.49 1.05
CA GLY A 94 -7.93 9.94 1.95
C GLY A 94 -6.57 9.33 1.61
N ILE A 95 -6.53 8.05 1.24
CA ILE A 95 -5.31 7.38 0.81
C ILE A 95 -4.86 7.90 -0.56
N ALA A 96 -5.77 8.08 -1.51
CA ALA A 96 -5.48 8.67 -2.82
C ALA A 96 -4.80 10.05 -2.66
N ALA A 97 -5.39 10.93 -1.84
CA ALA A 97 -4.83 12.25 -1.55
C ALA A 97 -3.45 12.18 -0.85
N ASN A 98 -3.17 11.12 -0.08
CA ASN A 98 -1.84 10.94 0.51
C ASN A 98 -0.81 10.46 -0.52
N LEU A 99 -1.20 9.59 -1.45
CA LEU A 99 -0.34 9.16 -2.56
C LEU A 99 0.05 10.33 -3.45
N GLU A 100 -0.89 11.22 -3.81
CA GLU A 100 -0.61 12.41 -4.61
C GLU A 100 0.36 13.39 -3.91
N LYS A 101 0.34 13.43 -2.57
CA LYS A 101 1.25 14.28 -1.79
C LYS A 101 2.68 13.76 -1.73
N LEU A 102 2.93 12.51 -2.12
CA LEU A 102 4.28 11.94 -2.11
C LEU A 102 5.19 12.46 -3.25
N ASN A 103 4.67 13.35 -4.10
CA ASN A 103 5.34 14.14 -5.15
C ASN A 103 6.84 13.85 -5.33
N VAL A 104 7.18 13.06 -6.34
CA VAL A 104 8.53 12.56 -6.58
C VAL A 104 9.18 13.34 -7.72
N THR A 105 10.13 14.21 -7.39
CA THR A 105 10.80 15.09 -8.36
C THR A 105 12.21 14.67 -8.73
N ASP A 106 12.83 13.83 -7.91
CA ASP A 106 14.24 13.45 -8.00
C ASP A 106 14.50 12.17 -7.18
N ALA A 107 15.72 11.62 -7.26
CA ALA A 107 16.06 10.37 -6.58
C ALA A 107 15.99 10.44 -5.05
N ASN A 108 16.27 11.61 -4.43
CA ASN A 108 16.15 11.75 -2.98
C ASN A 108 14.67 11.76 -2.56
N SER A 109 13.82 12.50 -3.28
CA SER A 109 12.38 12.48 -3.02
C SER A 109 11.75 11.11 -3.32
N ALA A 110 12.28 10.35 -4.28
CA ALA A 110 11.86 8.97 -4.54
C ALA A 110 12.13 8.04 -3.34
N VAL A 111 13.31 8.16 -2.71
CA VAL A 111 13.65 7.39 -1.50
C VAL A 111 12.78 7.82 -0.30
N ASP A 112 12.56 9.12 -0.10
CA ASP A 112 11.68 9.63 0.96
C ASP A 112 10.23 9.17 0.77
N ALA A 113 9.73 9.22 -0.47
CA ALA A 113 8.42 8.73 -0.84
C ALA A 113 8.29 7.23 -0.58
N LEU A 114 9.29 6.42 -0.93
CA LEU A 114 9.30 4.99 -0.62
C LEU A 114 9.25 4.71 0.89
N GLN A 115 10.03 5.45 1.69
CA GLN A 115 10.04 5.29 3.14
C GLN A 115 8.70 5.67 3.76
N LYS A 116 8.11 6.79 3.33
CA LYS A 116 6.78 7.21 3.76
C LYS A 116 5.71 6.21 3.33
N LEU A 117 5.72 5.81 2.06
CA LEU A 117 4.79 4.83 1.52
C LEU A 117 4.87 3.50 2.27
N GLY A 118 6.08 3.02 2.58
CA GLY A 118 6.27 1.81 3.38
C GLY A 118 5.65 1.93 4.77
N ASN A 119 5.90 3.03 5.48
CA ASN A 119 5.35 3.25 6.82
C ASN A 119 3.85 3.47 6.83
N ASP A 120 3.32 4.21 5.84
CA ASP A 120 1.92 4.59 5.79
C ASP A 120 1.05 3.50 5.15
N SER A 121 1.61 2.65 4.28
CA SER A 121 0.87 1.52 3.67
C SER A 121 0.26 0.57 4.69
N VAL A 122 0.94 0.34 5.83
CA VAL A 122 0.39 -0.46 6.94
C VAL A 122 -0.86 0.20 7.51
N LYS A 123 -0.79 1.50 7.81
CA LYS A 123 -1.92 2.29 8.32
C LYS A 123 -3.05 2.39 7.30
N TRP A 124 -2.73 2.46 6.02
CA TRP A 124 -3.72 2.53 4.95
C TRP A 124 -4.47 1.23 4.81
N VAL A 125 -3.77 0.09 4.89
CA VAL A 125 -4.42 -1.22 4.92
C VAL A 125 -5.33 -1.32 6.16
N GLU A 126 -4.86 -0.91 7.35
CA GLU A 126 -5.68 -0.89 8.57
C GLU A 126 -6.91 0.04 8.45
N THR A 127 -6.73 1.22 7.86
CA THR A 127 -7.83 2.17 7.61
C THR A 127 -8.86 1.55 6.66
N LEU A 128 -8.40 0.90 5.60
CA LEU A 128 -9.27 0.22 4.65
C LEU A 128 -10.01 -0.93 5.33
N THR A 129 -9.33 -1.87 5.98
CA THR A 129 -10.01 -2.98 6.68
C THR A 129 -10.91 -2.51 7.81
N GLY A 130 -10.56 -1.43 8.51
CA GLY A 130 -11.43 -0.79 9.50
C GLY A 130 -12.71 -0.22 8.90
N ALA A 131 -12.66 0.36 7.69
CA ALA A 131 -13.85 0.79 6.96
C ALA A 131 -14.72 -0.38 6.46
N CYS A 132 -14.13 -1.57 6.36
CA CYS A 132 -14.78 -2.79 5.90
C CYS A 132 -15.52 -3.55 6.99
N ALA A 133 -15.13 -3.35 8.25
CA ALA A 133 -15.82 -3.90 9.43
C ALA A 133 -17.23 -3.31 9.64
#